data_AF-A0A1F6S3N6-F1
#
_entry.id   AF-A0A1F6S3N6-F1
#
_cell.length_a   1.000
_cell.length_b   1.000
_cell.length_c   1.000
_cell.angle_alpha   90.00
_cell.angle_beta   90.00
_cell.angle_gamma   90.00
#
_symmetry.space_group_name_H-M   'P 1'
#
loop_
_entity.id
_entity.type
_entity.pdbx_description
1 polymer ?
#
loop_
_entity_poly.entity_id
_entity_poly.type
_entity_poly.pdbx_seq_one_letter_code
_entity_poly.pdbx_strand_id
1 'polypeptide(L)' 'MAKETNLTESLKKLEEIVEWFENQGEADVEKGIEKVKEGVALIKASRQRLKKVENEFEEVKKELEEEI' A
#
# COMPACT_ATOMS: atom_id res chain seq x y z
N MET A 1 -7.19 -7.65 -17.17
CA MET A 1 -6.10 -7.93 -16.21
C MET A 1 -6.17 -6.86 -15.14
N ALA A 2 -6.30 -7.23 -13.86
CA ALA A 2 -6.35 -6.23 -12.79
C ALA A 2 -4.99 -5.53 -12.71
N LYS A 3 -4.99 -4.19 -12.79
CA LYS A 3 -3.77 -3.37 -12.64
C LYS A 3 -3.14 -3.73 -11.29
N GLU A 4 -1.92 -4.26 -11.29
CA GLU A 4 -1.25 -4.58 -10.03
C GLU A 4 -1.14 -3.31 -9.16
N THR A 5 -1.38 -3.45 -7.86
CA THR A 5 -1.26 -2.36 -6.91
C THR A 5 0.16 -1.80 -6.94
N ASN A 6 0.31 -0.54 -7.34
CA ASN A 6 1.58 0.16 -7.28
C ASN A 6 1.82 0.62 -5.83
N LEU A 7 2.92 0.17 -5.22
CA LEU A 7 3.25 0.48 -3.83
C LEU A 7 3.51 1.98 -3.63
N THR A 8 4.19 2.64 -4.56
CA THR A 8 4.45 4.08 -4.51
C THR A 8 3.15 4.88 -4.57
N GLU A 9 2.23 4.54 -5.47
CA GLU A 9 0.91 5.19 -5.54
C GLU A 9 0.10 4.94 -4.26
N SER A 10 0.19 3.75 -3.69
CA SER A 10 -0.54 3.40 -2.46
C SER A 10 -0.01 4.16 -1.24
N LEU A 11 1.31 4.34 -1.15
CA LEU A 11 1.94 5.16 -0.11
C LEU A 11 1.54 6.63 -0.24
N LYS A 12 1.58 7.20 -1.46
CA LYS A 12 1.12 8.57 -1.70
C LYS A 12 -0.33 8.80 -1.26
N LYS A 13 -1.23 7.87 -1.59
CA LYS A 13 -2.63 7.96 -1.14
C LYS A 13 -2.78 7.86 0.37
N LEU A 14 -1.94 7.07 1.05
CA LEU A 14 -1.93 7.03 2.51
C LEU A 14 -1.45 8.36 3.10
N GLU A 15 -0.43 8.98 2.51
CA GLU A 15 0.03 10.33 2.89
C GLU A 15 -1.08 11.37 2.70
N GLU A 16 -1.78 11.35 1.56
CA GLU A 16 -2.94 12.23 1.30
C GLU A 16 -4.06 12.05 2.33
N ILE A 17 -4.31 10.81 2.80
CA ILE A 17 -5.29 10.53 3.86
C ILE A 17 -4.83 11.15 5.18
N VAL A 18 -3.55 11.02 5.54
CA VAL A 18 -2.99 11.62 6.76
C VAL A 18 -3.06 13.14 6.69
N GLU A 19 -2.61 13.72 5.58
CA GLU A 19 -2.66 15.17 5.34
C GLU A 19 -4.09 15.70 5.39
N TRP A 20 -5.08 14.93 4.90
CA TRP A 20 -6.48 15.30 5.02
C TRP A 20 -6.91 15.43 6.49
N PHE A 21 -6.52 14.49 7.35
CA PHE A 21 -6.83 14.55 8.79
C PHE A 21 -6.14 15.72 9.50
N GLU A 22 -4.89 16.01 9.15
CA GLU A 22 -4.11 17.09 9.76
C GLU A 22 -4.62 18.48 9.38
N ASN A 23 -5.20 18.63 8.19
CA ASN A 23 -5.71 19.90 7.68
C ASN A 23 -7.18 20.19 8.02
N GLN A 24 -7.83 19.37 8.87
CA GLN A 24 -9.20 19.65 9.31
C GLN A 24 -9.22 20.68 10.45
N GLY A 25 -9.92 21.80 10.25
CA GLY A 25 -10.19 22.78 11.32
C GLY A 25 -11.26 22.31 12.32
N GLU A 26 -12.27 21.58 11.85
CA GLU A 26 -13.25 20.86 12.66
C GLU A 26 -13.34 19.41 12.17
N ALA A 27 -13.46 18.47 13.10
CA ALA A 27 -13.42 17.04 12.76
C ALA A 27 -14.76 16.56 12.17
N ASP A 28 -14.79 16.31 10.86
CA ASP A 28 -15.86 15.56 10.19
C ASP A 28 -15.68 14.05 10.43
N VAL A 29 -16.36 13.54 11.45
CA VAL A 29 -16.23 12.15 11.91
C VAL A 29 -16.72 11.15 10.86
N GLU A 30 -17.77 11.46 10.11
CA GLU A 30 -18.31 10.57 9.08
C GLU A 30 -17.31 10.37 7.94
N LYS A 31 -16.75 11.47 7.42
CA LYS A 31 -15.67 11.41 6.42
C LYS A 31 -14.41 10.78 6.98
N GLY A 32 -14.11 11.01 8.26
CA GLY A 32 -12.98 10.36 8.95
C GLY A 32 -13.10 8.84 8.90
N ILE A 33 -14.29 8.28 9.16
CA ILE A 33 -14.52 6.83 9.08
C ILE A 33 -14.31 6.31 7.64
N GLU A 34 -14.75 7.06 6.62
CA GLU A 34 -14.52 6.69 5.22
C GLU A 34 -13.02 6.66 4.88
N LYS A 35 -12.27 7.69 5.30
CA LYS A 35 -10.82 7.79 5.09
C LYS A 35 -10.04 6.68 5.78
N VAL A 36 -10.45 6.30 6.99
CA VAL A 36 -9.87 5.15 7.69
C VAL A 36 -10.12 3.85 6.93
N LYS A 37 -11.34 3.62 6.42
CA LYS A 37 -11.66 2.43 5.61
C LYS A 37 -10.83 2.39 4.32
N GLU A 38 -10.67 3.53 3.66
CA GLU A 38 -9.81 3.69 2.48
C GLU A 38 -8.36 3.30 2.81
N GLY A 39 -7.81 3.84 3.90
CA GLY A 39 -6.47 3.51 4.38
C GLY A 39 -6.29 2.03 4.69
N VAL A 40 -7.27 1.38 5.34
CA VAL A 40 -7.23 -0.07 5.61
C VAL A 40 -7.20 -0.88 4.31
N ALA A 41 -7.98 -0.49 3.30
CA ALA A 41 -7.97 -1.17 2.01
C ALA A 41 -6.62 -1.02 1.30
N LEU A 42 -6.05 0.18 1.28
CA LEU A 42 -4.72 0.46 0.72
C LEU A 42 -3.64 -0.36 1.42
N ILE A 43 -3.62 -0.40 2.75
CA ILE A 43 -2.64 -1.19 3.51
C ILE A 43 -2.75 -2.68 3.20
N LYS A 44 -3.97 -3.22 3.12
CA LYS A 44 -4.18 -4.64 2.77
C LYS A 44 -3.63 -4.96 1.38
N ALA A 45 -3.94 -4.13 0.39
CA ALA A 45 -3.44 -4.31 -0.97
C ALA A 45 -1.91 -4.18 -1.05
N SER A 46 -1.33 -3.18 -0.37
CA SER A 46 0.12 -2.99 -0.30
C SER A 46 0.84 -4.18 0.34
N ARG A 47 0.32 -4.73 1.44
CA ARG A 47 0.90 -5.94 2.07
C ARG A 47 0.88 -7.15 1.15
N GLN A 48 -0.21 -7.32 0.39
CA GLN A 48 -0.29 -8.40 -0.60
C GLN A 48 0.74 -8.21 -1.72
N ARG A 49 0.94 -6.99 -2.23
CA ARG A 49 1.96 -6.73 -3.25
C ARG A 49 3.37 -6.92 -2.71
N LEU A 50 3.67 -6.43 -1.50
CA LEU A 50 4.98 -6.64 -0.86
C LEU A 50 5.34 -8.12 -0.77
N LYS A 51 4.40 -8.97 -0.35
CA LYS A 51 4.63 -10.42 -0.29
C LYS A 51 4.95 -11.03 -1.66
N LYS A 52 4.31 -10.54 -2.74
CA LYS A 52 4.63 -11.01 -4.09
C LYS A 52 6.04 -10.59 -4.50
N VAL A 53 6.40 -9.33 -4.26
CA VAL A 53 7.74 -8.81 -4.55
C VAL A 53 8.81 -9.57 -3.76
N GLU A 54 8.55 -9.90 -2.50
CA GLU A 54 9.44 -10.74 -1.68
C GLU A 54 9.63 -12.14 -2.30
N ASN A 55 8.54 -12.78 -2.74
CA ASN A 55 8.64 -14.08 -3.42
C ASN A 55 9.43 -13.98 -4.75
N GLU A 56 9.15 -12.96 -5.57
CA GLU A 56 9.88 -12.70 -6.83
C GLU A 56 11.39 -12.53 -6.55
N PHE A 57 11.75 -11.84 -5.46
CA PHE A 57 13.14 -11.65 -5.05
C PHE A 57 13.82 -12.97 -4.61
N GLU A 58 13.12 -13.80 -3.84
CA GLU A 58 13.62 -15.12 -3.43
C GLU A 58 13.82 -16.07 -4.62
N GLU A 59 12.96 -15.99 -5.65
CA GLU A 59 13.14 -16.76 -6.89
C GLU A 59 14.41 -16.34 -7.63
N VAL A 60 14.61 -15.02 -7.83
CA VAL A 60 15.83 -14.48 -8.46
C VAL A 60 17.09 -14.87 -7.68
N LYS A 61 17.03 -14.88 -6.35
CA LYS A 61 18.16 -15.29 -5.50
C LYS A 61 18.51 -16.78 -5.72
N LYS A 62 17.52 -17.66 -5.82
CA LYS A 62 17.75 -19.09 -6.10
C LYS A 62 18.36 -19.32 -7.47
N GLU A 63 17.86 -18.62 -8.49
CA GLU A 63 18.43 -18.69 -9.85
C GLU A 63 19.92 -18.30 -9.84
N LEU A 64 20.28 -17.24 -9.11
CA LEU A 64 21.68 -16.84 -8.94
C LEU A 64 22.54 -17.89 -8.22
N GLU A 65 21.98 -18.57 -7.20
CA GLU A 65 22.69 -19.62 -6.46
C GLU A 65 22.85 -20.92 -7.26
N GLU A 66 21.93 -21.24 -8.18
CA GLU A 66 21.99 -22.42 -9.06
C GLU A 66 22.93 -22.25 -10.26
N GLU A 67 23.24 -21.01 -10.65
CA GLU A 67 24.21 -20.69 -11.71
C GLU A 67 25.69 -20.64 -11.25
N ILE A 68 25.95 -20.71 -9.93
CA ILE A 68 27.30 -20.72 -9.32
C ILE A 68 27.73 -22.15 -8.95
#